data_AF-A0AAU2HHL8-F1
#
_entry.id   AF-A0AAU2HHL8-F1
#
_cell.length_a   1.000
_cell.length_b   1.000
_cell.length_c   1.000
_cell.angle_alpha   90.00
_cell.angle_beta   90.00
_cell.angle_gamma   90.00
#
_symmetry.space_group_name_H-M   'P 1'
#
loop_
_entity.id
_entity.type
_entity.pdbx_description
1 polymer ?
#
loop_
_entity_poly.entity_id
_entity_poly.type
_entity_poly.pdbx_seq_one_letter_code
_entity_poly.pdbx_strand_id
1 'polypeptide(L)' 'MRSFDAVHVFEPGLVEVAACDEETAPAAVAKMGERWATSGPSEVWRVPGEPGVRVRTYATVRPVS' A
#
# COMPACT_ATOMS: atom_id res chain seq x y z
N MET A 1 -3.95 -1.96 -19.89
CA MET A 1 -4.18 -2.00 -18.42
C MET A 1 -3.01 -2.76 -17.83
N ARG A 2 -2.14 -2.09 -17.06
CA ARG A 2 -0.91 -2.69 -16.51
C ARG A 2 -1.26 -3.34 -15.17
N SER A 3 -1.02 -4.63 -15.05
CA SER A 3 -1.34 -5.43 -13.87
C SER A 3 -0.46 -5.01 -12.69
N PHE A 4 -1.05 -4.80 -11.52
CA PHE A 4 -0.32 -4.71 -10.26
C PHE A 4 -0.01 -6.14 -9.79
N ASP A 5 1.26 -6.46 -9.61
CA ASP A 5 1.66 -7.68 -8.89
C ASP A 5 1.27 -7.51 -7.43
N ALA A 6 0.16 -8.13 -7.04
CA ALA A 6 -0.32 -8.17 -5.67
C ALA A 6 0.58 -9.11 -4.85
N VAL A 7 1.58 -8.55 -4.18
CA VAL A 7 2.40 -9.29 -3.21
C VAL A 7 1.51 -9.74 -2.05
N HIS A 8 1.37 -11.06 -1.88
CA HIS A 8 0.63 -11.69 -0.79
C HIS A 8 1.34 -11.47 0.55
N VAL A 9 0.57 -11.08 1.58
CA VAL A 9 1.06 -10.95 2.96
C VAL A 9 0.17 -11.79 3.87
N PHE A 10 0.74 -12.82 4.52
CA PHE A 10 0.04 -13.82 5.34
C PHE A 10 0.24 -13.65 6.87
N GLU A 11 0.93 -12.58 7.30
CA GLU A 11 1.19 -12.16 8.69
C GLU A 11 0.93 -10.63 8.78
N PRO A 12 0.84 -9.97 9.96
CA PRO A 12 0.92 -8.51 10.03
C PRO A 12 2.18 -8.05 9.31
N GLY A 13 2.03 -7.50 8.11
CA GLY A 13 3.17 -7.28 7.24
C GLY A 13 3.23 -5.86 6.77
N LEU A 14 4.46 -5.41 6.58
CA LEU A 14 4.75 -4.18 5.90
C LEU A 14 4.32 -4.34 4.43
N VAL A 15 3.34 -3.55 4.02
CA VAL A 15 2.88 -3.45 2.64
C VAL A 15 3.49 -2.19 2.04
N GLU A 16 4.06 -2.33 0.85
CA GLU A 16 4.49 -1.20 0.04
C GLU A 16 3.51 -1.01 -1.12
N VAL A 17 3.05 0.22 -1.30
CA VAL A 17 2.11 0.62 -2.35
C VAL A 17 2.85 1.54 -3.31
N ALA A 18 2.95 1.14 -4.58
CA ALA A 18 3.35 2.04 -5.66
C ALA A 18 2.11 2.73 -6.25
N ALA A 19 2.26 3.98 -6.70
CA ALA A 19 1.20 4.73 -7.36
C ALA A 19 1.79 5.71 -8.37
N CYS A 20 0.96 6.21 -9.29
CA CYS A 20 1.40 7.18 -10.30
C CYS A 20 1.73 8.56 -9.71
N ASP A 21 1.12 8.92 -8.58
CA ASP A 21 1.16 10.25 -8.00
C ASP A 21 0.97 10.23 -6.47
N GLU A 22 1.27 11.37 -5.86
CA GLU A 22 1.29 11.57 -4.41
C GLU A 22 -0.11 11.56 -3.77
N GLU A 23 -1.18 11.72 -4.56
CA GLU A 23 -2.56 11.66 -4.06
C GLU A 23 -3.07 10.21 -4.02
N THR A 24 -2.75 9.44 -5.06
CA THR A 24 -3.24 8.07 -5.24
C THR A 24 -2.62 7.10 -4.24
N ALA A 25 -1.34 7.25 -3.89
CA ALA A 25 -0.65 6.33 -2.99
C ALA A 25 -1.27 6.31 -1.57
N PRO A 26 -1.45 7.47 -0.88
CA PRO A 26 -2.13 7.52 0.41
C PRO A 26 -3.61 7.10 0.32
N ALA A 27 -4.31 7.46 -0.76
CA ALA A 27 -5.69 7.05 -0.97
C ALA A 27 -5.84 5.52 -1.07
N ALA A 28 -4.90 4.83 -1.70
CA ALA A 28 -4.88 3.37 -1.77
C ALA A 28 -4.70 2.73 -0.37
N VAL A 29 -3.85 3.30 0.49
CA VAL A 29 -3.72 2.86 1.90
C VAL A 29 -5.01 3.10 2.68
N ALA A 30 -5.67 4.24 2.47
CA ALA A 30 -6.96 4.53 3.10
C ALA A 30 -8.04 3.50 2.68
N LYS A 31 -8.08 3.14 1.39
CA LYS A 31 -8.96 2.08 0.88
C LYS A 31 -8.65 0.71 1.46
N MET A 32 -7.38 0.40 1.67
CA MET A 32 -6.97 -0.82 2.39
C MET A 32 -7.49 -0.84 3.83
N GLY A 33 -7.50 0.33 4.48
CA GLY A 33 -8.08 0.56 5.82
C GLY A 33 -9.56 0.22 5.96
N GLU A 34 -10.33 0.15 4.87
CA GLU A 34 -11.73 -0.27 4.89
C GLU A 34 -11.90 -1.78 5.15
N ARG A 35 -10.84 -2.58 4.93
CA ARG A 35 -10.86 -4.04 5.07
C ARG A 35 -9.91 -4.55 6.15
N TRP A 36 -8.77 -3.89 6.33
CA TRP A 36 -7.71 -4.31 7.24
C TRP A 36 -7.35 -3.19 8.21
N ALA A 37 -6.89 -3.56 9.40
CA ALA A 37 -6.29 -2.57 10.29
C ALA A 37 -4.97 -2.11 9.68
N THR A 38 -4.80 -0.79 9.47
CA THR A 38 -3.57 -0.21 8.91
C THR A 38 -2.96 0.81 9.88
N SER A 39 -1.64 0.99 9.81
CA SER A 39 -0.93 2.05 10.55
C SER A 39 -1.05 3.44 9.91
N GLY A 40 -1.82 3.57 8.82
CA GLY A 40 -1.75 4.72 7.93
C GLY A 40 -0.52 4.67 6.99
N PRO A 41 -0.49 5.54 5.96
CA PRO A 41 0.65 5.61 5.04
C PRO A 41 1.85 6.29 5.71
N SER A 42 3.05 5.83 5.37
CA SER A 42 4.28 6.58 5.62
C SER A 42 4.34 7.85 4.77
N GLU A 43 5.42 8.62 4.94
CA GLU A 43 5.79 9.65 3.95
C GLU A 43 5.93 9.02 2.56
N VAL A 44 5.57 9.81 1.55
CA VAL A 44 5.68 9.43 0.14
C VAL A 44 7.13 9.58 -0.31
N TRP A 45 7.67 8.58 -1.01
CA TRP A 45 9.00 8.67 -1.62
C TRP A 45 8.99 8.23 -3.09
N ARG A 46 10.06 8.57 -3.80
CA ARG A 46 10.30 8.18 -5.20
C ARG A 46 11.50 7.23 -5.28
N VAL A 47 11.44 6.30 -6.21
CA VAL A 47 12.58 5.43 -6.56
C VAL A 47 13.24 6.01 -7.82
N PRO A 48 14.54 6.35 -7.78
CA PRO A 48 15.23 6.88 -8.95
C PRO A 48 15.13 5.92 -10.15
N GLY A 49 14.73 6.45 -11.31
CA GLY A 49 14.57 5.66 -12.53
C GLY A 49 13.22 4.96 -12.67
N GLU A 50 12.36 5.01 -11.66
CA GLU A 50 10.99 4.50 -11.75
C GLU A 50 9.96 5.63 -11.85
N PRO A 51 8.90 5.47 -12.67
CA PRO A 51 7.80 6.40 -12.69
C PRO A 51 6.93 6.26 -11.45
N GLY A 52 6.46 7.39 -10.92
CA GLY A 52 5.51 7.43 -9.82
C GLY A 52 6.17 7.54 -8.44
N VAL A 53 5.42 7.11 -7.42
CA VAL A 53 5.76 7.25 -6.01
C VAL A 53 5.42 5.98 -5.25
N ARG A 54 5.91 5.89 -4.02
CA ARG A 54 5.66 4.77 -3.11
C ARG A 54 5.31 5.25 -1.71
N VAL A 55 4.49 4.48 -1.02
CA VAL A 55 4.22 4.58 0.43
C VAL A 55 4.30 3.21 1.07
N ARG A 56 4.52 3.16 2.39
CA ARG A 56 4.48 1.94 3.19
C ARG A 56 3.40 2.04 4.24
N THR A 57 2.84 0.91 4.62
CA THR A 57 1.92 0.79 5.76
C THR A 57 2.06 -0.59 6.38
N TYR A 58 1.88 -0.70 7.69
CA TYR A 58 1.65 -2.00 8.30
C TYR A 58 0.17 -2.34 8.16
N ALA A 59 -0.13 -3.50 7.60
CA ALA A 59 -1.50 -4.00 7.48
C ALA A 59 -1.64 -5.34 8.21
N THR A 60 -2.71 -5.49 8.99
CA THR A 60 -3.08 -6.75 9.63
C THR A 60 -4.40 -7.24 9.05
N VAL A 61 -4.36 -8.41 8.42
CA VAL A 61 -5.57 -9.12 7.99
C VAL A 61 -6.21 -9.77 9.22
N ARG A 62 -7.48 -9.45 9.49
CA ARG A 62 -8.25 -10.21 10.47
C ARG A 62 -8.83 -11.44 9.77
N PRO A 63 -8.78 -12.63 10.35
CA PRO A 63 -9.44 -13.80 9.77
C PRO A 63 -10.94 -13.53 9.61
N VAL A 64 -11.50 -13.92 8.47
CA VAL A 64 -12.94 -13.95 8.24
C VAL A 64 -13.54 -15.08 9.10
N SER A 65 -14.42 -14.72 10.04
CA SER A 65 -15.26 -15.68 10.77
C SER A 65 -16.35 -16.26 9.87
#